data_AF-A0A2V8TIM1-F1
#
_entry.id   AF-A0A2V8TIM1-F1
#
_cell.length_a   1.000
_cell.length_b   1.000
_cell.length_c   1.000
_cell.angle_alpha   90.00
_cell.angle_beta   90.00
_cell.angle_gamma   90.00
#
_symmetry.space_group_name_H-M   'P 1'
#
loop_
_entity.id
_entity.type
_entity.pdbx_description
1 polymer ?
#
loop_
_entity_poly.entity_id
_entity_poly.type
_entity_poly.pdbx_seq_one_letter_code
_entity_poly.pdbx_strand_id
1 'polypeptide(L)'
;KGDFISLPPGPESAHQIVNDSSAPLRYLAVSTMDLPEVVEYPDSGKLGVMAGSQEGPQASSDSIRHFTRVKDGVDYWEGEK
;
A
#
# COMPACT_ATOMS: atom_id res chain seq x y z
N LYS A 1 5.52 25.32 -5.11
CA LYS A 1 5.67 25.11 -3.64
C LYS A 1 4.38 25.55 -2.97
N GLY A 2 3.73 24.64 -2.26
CA GLY A 2 2.33 24.79 -1.84
C GLY A 2 1.37 24.01 -2.73
N ASP A 3 1.90 23.18 -3.63
CA ASP A 3 1.12 22.27 -4.47
C ASP A 3 0.47 21.21 -3.57
N PHE A 4 -0.78 20.87 -3.88
CA PHE A 4 -1.58 19.90 -3.15
C PHE A 4 -2.08 18.83 -4.12
N ILE A 5 -1.97 17.59 -3.71
CA ILE A 5 -2.50 16.43 -4.43
C ILE A 5 -3.45 15.67 -3.51
N SER A 6 -4.59 15.26 -4.05
CA SER A 6 -5.53 14.37 -3.37
C SER A 6 -5.47 13.00 -3.99
N LEU A 7 -5.44 11.96 -3.15
CA LEU A 7 -5.21 10.58 -3.54
C LEU A 7 -6.38 9.73 -3.00
N PRO A 8 -7.60 9.88 -3.56
CA PRO A 8 -8.75 9.10 -3.13
C PRO A 8 -8.51 7.60 -3.35
N PRO A 9 -9.08 6.68 -2.57
CA PRO A 9 -8.89 5.24 -2.79
C PRO A 9 -9.32 4.79 -4.19
N GLY A 10 -8.51 3.95 -4.84
CA GLY A 10 -8.82 3.34 -6.13
C GLY A 10 -7.64 3.32 -7.11
N PRO A 11 -7.76 2.58 -8.22
CA PRO A 11 -6.67 2.43 -9.19
C PRO A 11 -6.32 3.73 -9.93
N GLU A 12 -7.30 4.62 -10.12
CA GLU A 12 -7.13 5.91 -10.82
C GLU A 12 -6.20 6.89 -10.08
N SER A 13 -5.90 6.62 -8.80
CA SER A 13 -5.05 7.47 -7.97
C SER A 13 -3.73 6.79 -7.59
N ALA A 14 -3.35 5.70 -8.26
CA ALA A 14 -2.04 5.10 -8.12
C ALA A 14 -0.95 6.17 -8.37
N HIS A 15 -0.03 6.32 -7.43
CA HIS A 15 0.88 7.46 -7.42
C HIS A 15 2.27 7.09 -6.91
N GLN A 16 3.25 7.82 -7.43
CA GLN A 16 4.62 7.82 -6.94
C GLN A 16 5.16 9.24 -7.01
N ILE A 17 5.91 9.65 -6.00
CA ILE A 17 6.68 10.90 -6.02
C ILE A 17 8.15 10.53 -6.21
N VAL A 18 8.75 10.99 -7.31
CA VAL A 18 10.17 10.84 -7.60
C VAL A 18 10.83 12.21 -7.46
N ASN A 19 11.87 12.30 -6.63
CA ASN A 19 12.74 13.47 -6.61
C ASN A 19 13.87 13.26 -7.62
N ASP A 20 13.72 13.82 -8.82
CA ASP A 20 14.69 13.78 -9.92
C ASP A 20 15.70 14.95 -9.88
N SER A 21 15.64 15.77 -8.84
CA SER A 21 16.54 16.91 -8.64
C SER A 21 17.79 16.55 -7.83
N SER A 22 18.79 17.46 -7.83
CA SER A 22 19.98 17.36 -6.97
C SER A 22 19.78 17.89 -5.55
N ALA A 23 18.59 18.41 -5.23
CA ALA A 23 18.28 19.00 -3.93
C ALA A 23 17.22 18.16 -3.16
N PRO A 24 17.13 18.28 -1.83
CA PRO A 24 16.11 17.56 -1.06
C PRO A 24 14.68 18.05 -1.36
N LEU A 25 13.76 17.11 -1.63
CA LEU A 25 12.32 17.35 -1.63
C LEU A 25 11.76 17.21 -0.21
N ARG A 26 10.89 18.16 0.21
CA ARG A 26 10.15 18.10 1.48
C ARG A 26 8.66 18.26 1.20
N TYR A 27 7.86 17.35 1.73
CA TYR A 27 6.41 17.35 1.64
C TYR A 27 5.79 16.77 2.92
N LEU A 28 4.50 17.04 3.12
CA LEU A 28 3.70 16.44 4.19
C LEU A 28 2.81 15.38 3.56
N ALA A 29 2.87 14.16 4.10
CA ALA A 29 1.93 13.09 3.79
C ALA A 29 0.96 12.92 4.96
N VAL A 30 -0.34 12.87 4.66
CA VAL A 30 -1.40 12.66 5.65
C VAL A 30 -2.16 11.42 5.20
N SER A 31 -2.32 10.46 6.10
CA SER A 31 -3.03 9.19 5.87
C SER A 31 -4.06 8.98 6.96
N THR A 32 -5.17 8.30 6.65
CA THR A 32 -6.14 7.87 7.66
C THR A 32 -5.57 6.80 8.59
N MET A 33 -4.55 6.07 8.13
CA MET A 33 -3.94 4.94 8.84
C MET A 33 -4.95 3.81 9.13
N ASP A 34 -6.03 3.70 8.38
CA ASP A 34 -7.05 2.68 8.57
C ASP A 34 -6.51 1.28 8.21
N LEU A 35 -6.92 0.27 8.99
CA LEU A 35 -6.61 -1.13 8.77
C LEU A 35 -7.91 -1.97 8.76
N PRO A 36 -8.00 -3.05 7.96
CA PRO A 36 -6.97 -3.53 7.03
C PRO A 36 -6.82 -2.65 5.78
N GLU A 37 -5.62 -2.61 5.22
CA GLU A 37 -5.29 -1.92 3.98
C GLU A 37 -4.91 -2.91 2.89
N VAL A 38 -5.40 -2.68 1.67
CA VAL A 38 -5.06 -3.44 0.47
C VAL A 38 -4.50 -2.47 -0.56
N VAL A 39 -3.29 -2.75 -1.08
CA VAL A 39 -2.56 -1.84 -1.97
C VAL A 39 -2.15 -2.58 -3.24
N GLU A 40 -2.51 -2.02 -4.40
CA GLU A 40 -2.02 -2.50 -5.70
C GLU A 40 -0.75 -1.75 -6.12
N TYR A 41 0.18 -2.47 -6.73
CA TYR A 41 1.42 -1.93 -7.29
C TYR A 41 1.47 -2.20 -8.80
N PRO A 42 0.89 -1.32 -9.63
CA PRO A 42 0.67 -1.57 -11.06
C PRO A 42 1.95 -1.96 -11.81
N ASP A 43 3.06 -1.26 -11.58
CA ASP A 43 4.35 -1.49 -12.25
C ASP A 43 4.91 -2.91 -12.03
N SER A 44 4.58 -3.52 -10.90
CA SER A 44 5.09 -4.83 -10.51
C SER A 44 4.03 -5.94 -10.52
N GLY A 45 2.77 -5.59 -10.76
CA GLY A 45 1.62 -6.50 -10.68
C GLY A 45 1.45 -7.13 -9.29
N LYS A 46 1.88 -6.43 -8.22
CA LYS A 46 1.78 -6.92 -6.84
C LYS A 46 0.54 -6.38 -6.13
N LEU A 47 0.08 -7.16 -5.17
CA LEU A 47 -0.90 -6.80 -4.15
C LEU A 47 -0.20 -6.86 -2.78
N GLY A 48 -0.39 -5.85 -1.95
CA GLY A 48 -0.03 -5.83 -0.53
C GLY A 48 -1.28 -5.86 0.34
N VAL A 49 -1.25 -6.63 1.42
CA VAL A 49 -2.29 -6.66 2.45
C VAL A 49 -1.66 -6.40 3.81
N MET A 50 -2.16 -5.39 4.51
CA MET A 50 -1.82 -5.13 5.90
C MET A 50 -3.06 -5.22 6.79
N ALA A 51 -2.97 -5.91 7.92
CA ALA A 51 -4.00 -5.96 8.95
C ALA A 51 -3.37 -6.12 10.33
N GLY A 52 -4.08 -5.78 11.40
CA GLY A 52 -3.58 -5.90 12.78
C GLY A 52 -3.51 -4.55 13.50
N SER A 53 -2.60 -4.41 14.46
CA SER A 53 -2.54 -3.21 15.30
C SER A 53 -1.98 -2.01 14.56
N GLN A 54 -2.67 -0.88 14.71
CA GLN A 54 -2.29 0.46 14.21
C GLN A 54 -1.01 1.03 14.87
N GLU A 55 -0.41 0.28 15.81
CA GLU A 55 0.71 0.70 16.66
C GLU A 55 2.05 0.66 15.93
N GLY A 56 2.18 1.50 14.91
CA GLY A 56 3.48 1.87 14.34
C GLY A 56 4.31 0.69 13.77
N PRO A 57 5.64 0.85 13.65
CA PRO A 57 6.50 -0.07 12.89
C PRO A 57 6.65 -1.47 13.48
N GLN A 58 6.16 -1.70 14.71
CA GLN A 58 6.23 -2.99 15.36
C GLN A 58 4.97 -3.79 15.03
N ALA A 59 5.04 -4.52 13.92
CA ALA A 59 4.16 -5.64 13.65
C ALA A 59 4.08 -6.52 14.91
N SER A 60 2.94 -6.52 15.61
CA SER A 60 2.67 -7.51 16.64
C SER A 60 2.64 -8.90 15.99
N SER A 61 2.78 -9.97 16.79
CA SER A 61 2.64 -11.35 16.30
C SER A 61 1.32 -11.58 15.56
N ASP A 62 0.34 -10.72 15.79
CA ASP A 62 -1.04 -10.83 15.31
C ASP A 62 -1.29 -9.93 14.09
N SER A 63 -0.25 -9.28 13.55
CA SER A 63 -0.34 -8.45 12.35
C SER A 63 -0.04 -9.24 11.07
N ILE A 64 -0.81 -8.93 10.02
CA ILE A 64 -0.61 -9.45 8.68
C ILE A 64 0.13 -8.37 7.89
N ARG A 65 1.25 -8.74 7.27
CA ARG A 65 1.91 -7.95 6.23
C ARG A 65 2.35 -8.89 5.12
N HIS A 66 1.51 -9.01 4.11
CA HIS A 66 1.68 -9.97 3.03
C HIS A 66 1.75 -9.27 1.68
N PHE A 67 2.64 -9.74 0.81
CA PHE A 67 2.75 -9.27 -0.57
C PHE A 67 2.76 -10.47 -1.52
N THR A 68 1.90 -10.44 -2.53
CA THR A 68 1.83 -11.46 -3.59
C THR A 68 1.73 -10.79 -4.96
N ARG A 69 1.85 -11.55 -6.05
CA ARG A 69 1.47 -11.07 -7.37
C ARG A 69 0.01 -11.42 -7.62
N VAL A 70 -0.72 -10.53 -8.28
CA VAL A 70 -2.13 -10.77 -8.65
C VAL A 70 -2.28 -12.05 -9.47
N LYS A 71 -1.33 -12.31 -10.37
CA LYS A 71 -1.32 -13.52 -11.23
C LYS A 71 -1.13 -14.84 -10.49
N ASP A 72 -0.66 -14.80 -9.24
CA ASP A 72 -0.39 -15.99 -8.44
C ASP A 72 -1.60 -16.33 -7.53
N GLY A 73 -2.76 -15.70 -7.78
CA GLY A 73 -4.01 -15.99 -7.10
C GLY A 73 -4.50 -17.41 -7.40
N VAL A 74 -4.96 -18.10 -6.36
CA VAL A 74 -5.57 -19.43 -6.42
C VAL A 74 -7.09 -19.33 -6.47
N ASP A 75 -7.76 -20.40 -6.89
CA ASP A 75 -9.23 -20.45 -6.83
C ASP A 75 -9.71 -20.40 -5.37
N TYR A 76 -10.91 -19.85 -5.14
CA TYR A 76 -11.52 -19.74 -3.82
C TYR A 76 -11.59 -21.08 -3.06
N TRP A 77 -11.77 -22.20 -3.78
CA TRP A 77 -11.86 -23.54 -3.18
C TRP A 77 -10.57 -24.35 -3.27
N GLU A 78 -9.49 -23.78 -3.78
CA GLU A 78 -8.23 -24.52 -3.97
C GLU A 78 -7.64 -24.94 -2.62
N GLY A 79 -7.63 -26.25 -2.34
CA GLY A 79 -7.04 -26.83 -1.13
C GLY A 79 -7.97 -26.91 0.08
N GLU A 80 -9.20 -26.40 -0.01
CA GLU A 80 -10.22 -26.46 1.04
C GLU A 80 -10.90 -27.84 1.12
N LYS A 81 -11.40 -28.22 2.32
CA LYS A 81 -12.06 -29.51 2.60
C LYS A 81 -13.46 -29.34 3.18
#